data_AF-A0A2A4U9Z9-F1
#
_entry.id   AF-A0A2A4U9Z9-F1
#
_cell.length_a   1.000
_cell.length_b   1.000
_cell.length_c   1.000
_cell.angle_alpha   90.00
_cell.angle_beta   90.00
_cell.angle_gamma   90.00
#
_symmetry.space_group_name_H-M   'P 1'
#
loop_
_entity.id
_entity.type
_entity.pdbx_description
1 polymer ?
#
loop_
_entity_poly.entity_id
_entity_poly.type
_entity_poly.pdbx_seq_one_letter_code
_entity_poly.pdbx_strand_id
1 'polypeptide(L)'
;MRTIFLFFSAVLMLNLMFAAPAQARPTKAETQARIAKVQALRGEKIKALVEQLMGHDEAIRQSAAQALFKIGPTARLGTPHLIKALEQGDPFVRRVAANALARIGRKAGKAAPALGKALKDNPTEIRLEILHALYTMGQQSEAAAPSVITMLDNSDKQVRIGAIKTLGRMGKKAVPSLMGALGSDNANVRENAMHALSRIGSQASPAVPALVKLLNTKDENVQILVIKTLDKIGESSKDATQILVNLLEKSTNVNVRARSAKALGKMGKDAQSSIPLLTKALKDKNQRVRTEAIFALSQMGGDPAALLEPLVKLMSDKDWETRLKASLSLTKIGTPAMTPLFKMLKNSTDYGQQNDLIDLINDIGPPVPAEAIQDIKEMLKNPRERVSFFAKAVLASVGQ
;
A
#
# COMPACT_ATOMS: atom_id res chain seq x y z
N MET A 1 86.00 -21.91 41.48
CA MET A 1 85.46 -21.24 42.69
C MET A 1 85.53 -19.73 42.47
N ARG A 2 84.38 -19.07 42.66
CA ARG A 2 84.18 -17.62 42.92
C ARG A 2 84.86 -16.58 42.02
N THR A 3 84.08 -16.06 41.07
CA THR A 3 83.71 -14.62 41.00
C THR A 3 82.66 -14.42 39.90
N ILE A 4 81.42 -14.80 40.23
CA ILE A 4 80.20 -14.34 39.57
C ILE A 4 79.73 -13.16 40.42
N PHE A 5 80.03 -11.92 40.05
CA PHE A 5 79.35 -10.70 40.50
C PHE A 5 80.00 -9.53 39.73
N LEU A 6 79.17 -8.61 39.20
CA LEU A 6 79.53 -7.30 38.60
C LEU A 6 79.81 -7.19 37.09
N PHE A 7 78.98 -7.76 36.21
CA PHE A 7 78.88 -7.23 34.82
C PHE A 7 77.46 -7.14 34.22
N PHE A 8 76.41 -7.37 35.03
CA PHE A 8 75.02 -7.32 34.55
C PHE A 8 74.20 -6.11 35.04
N SER A 9 74.85 -5.05 35.56
CA SER A 9 74.13 -3.88 36.13
C SER A 9 74.21 -2.59 35.31
N ALA A 10 75.03 -2.51 34.25
CA ALA A 10 75.18 -1.27 33.47
C ALA A 10 74.43 -1.29 32.13
N VAL A 11 74.24 -2.47 31.51
CA VAL A 11 73.57 -2.57 30.19
C VAL A 11 72.05 -2.64 30.30
N LEU A 12 71.50 -3.07 31.44
CA LEU A 12 70.05 -3.09 31.67
C LEU A 12 69.48 -1.72 32.11
N MET A 13 70.31 -0.83 32.69
CA MET A 13 69.88 0.54 33.04
C MET A 13 69.92 1.51 31.86
N LEU A 14 70.70 1.25 30.80
CA LEU A 14 70.76 2.15 29.65
C LEU A 14 69.65 1.88 28.60
N ASN A 15 69.08 0.67 28.58
CA ASN A 15 67.93 0.34 27.71
C ASN A 15 66.57 0.73 28.30
N LEU A 16 66.51 1.29 29.51
CA LEU A 16 65.30 1.85 30.11
C LEU A 16 65.17 3.37 29.93
N MET A 17 66.16 4.06 29.36
CA MET A 17 66.13 5.52 29.17
C MET A 17 65.61 6.00 27.80
N PHE A 18 65.22 5.10 26.90
CA PHE A 18 64.57 5.45 25.63
C PHE A 18 63.29 4.64 25.38
N ALA A 19 62.49 4.41 26.42
CA ALA A 19 61.07 4.14 26.19
C ALA A 19 60.46 5.43 25.63
N ALA A 20 60.28 5.49 24.30
CA ALA A 20 59.47 6.54 23.68
C ALA A 20 58.15 6.64 24.47
N PRO A 21 57.72 7.84 24.90
CA PRO A 21 56.54 7.96 25.73
C PRO A 21 55.39 7.30 24.98
N ALA A 22 54.76 6.29 25.61
CA ALA A 22 53.57 5.66 25.10
C ALA A 22 52.60 6.78 24.70
N GLN A 23 52.36 6.97 23.39
CA GLN A 23 51.59 8.10 22.90
C GLN A 23 50.28 8.16 23.67
N ALA A 24 50.08 9.25 24.43
CA ALA A 24 48.89 9.44 25.23
C ALA A 24 47.66 9.20 24.35
N ARG A 25 46.68 8.44 24.85
CA ARG A 25 45.45 8.17 24.09
C ARG A 25 44.86 9.52 23.66
N PRO A 26 44.55 9.70 22.36
CA PRO A 26 44.10 11.00 21.86
C PRO A 26 42.85 11.44 22.62
N THR A 27 42.81 12.70 22.99
CA THR A 27 41.65 13.30 23.63
C THR A 27 40.43 13.21 22.71
N LYS A 28 39.23 13.36 23.28
CA LYS A 28 37.98 13.40 22.49
C LYS A 28 38.04 14.49 21.42
N ALA A 29 38.60 15.65 21.74
CA ALA A 29 38.77 16.77 20.82
C ALA A 29 39.73 16.42 19.66
N GLU A 30 40.89 15.83 19.95
CA GLU A 30 41.85 15.40 18.92
C GLU A 30 41.29 14.30 18.02
N THR A 31 40.55 13.35 18.61
CA THR A 31 39.88 12.30 17.85
C THR A 31 38.82 12.89 16.92
N GLN A 32 38.04 13.87 17.40
CA GLN A 32 37.02 14.55 16.60
C GLN A 32 37.64 15.41 15.48
N ALA A 33 38.77 16.08 15.75
CA ALA A 33 39.54 16.83 14.75
C ALA A 33 40.11 15.90 13.65
N ARG A 34 40.65 14.74 14.03
CA ARG A 34 41.13 13.72 13.06
C ARG A 34 40.00 13.22 12.18
N ILE A 35 38.82 12.93 12.75
CA ILE A 35 37.63 12.52 11.98
C ILE A 35 37.20 13.62 11.01
N ALA A 36 37.17 14.88 11.46
CA ALA A 36 36.81 16.02 10.61
C ALA A 36 37.77 16.17 9.43
N LYS A 37 39.09 16.02 9.65
CA LYS A 37 40.10 16.07 8.59
C LYS A 37 39.90 14.98 7.55
N VAL A 38 39.65 13.74 7.96
CA VAL A 38 39.37 12.63 7.03
C VAL A 38 38.09 12.86 6.23
N GLN A 39 37.05 13.44 6.86
CA GLN A 39 35.81 13.80 6.16
C GLN A 39 36.05 14.91 5.13
N ALA A 40 36.81 15.96 5.47
CA ALA A 40 37.17 17.02 4.54
C ALA A 40 37.90 16.48 3.30
N LEU A 41 38.91 15.62 3.50
CA LEU A 41 39.64 14.99 2.39
C LEU A 41 38.74 14.15 1.48
N ARG A 42 37.75 13.45 2.04
CA ARG A 42 36.75 12.70 1.25
C ARG A 42 35.86 13.64 0.44
N GLY A 43 35.48 14.79 1.00
CA GLY A 43 34.75 15.84 0.29
C GLY A 43 35.52 16.39 -0.90
N GLU A 44 36.79 16.78 -0.69
CA GLU A 44 37.68 17.29 -1.74
C GLU A 44 37.92 16.25 -2.85
N LYS A 45 38.04 14.96 -2.51
CA LYS A 45 38.15 13.91 -3.54
C LYS A 45 36.92 13.84 -4.44
N ILE A 46 35.72 14.01 -3.88
CA ILE A 46 34.48 14.02 -4.68
C ILE A 46 34.38 15.29 -5.51
N LYS A 47 34.80 16.44 -4.96
CA LYS A 47 34.89 17.70 -5.70
C LYS A 47 35.79 17.58 -6.92
N ALA A 48 37.00 17.02 -6.77
CA ALA A 48 37.93 16.81 -7.88
C ALA A 48 37.33 15.90 -8.97
N LEU A 49 36.63 14.83 -8.58
CA LEU A 49 35.91 13.98 -9.54
C LEU A 49 34.78 14.73 -10.26
N VAL A 50 34.07 15.63 -9.58
CA VAL A 50 33.05 16.47 -10.21
C VAL A 50 33.68 17.48 -11.18
N GLU A 51 34.82 18.07 -10.84
CA GLU A 51 35.55 18.97 -11.74
C GLU A 51 36.03 18.23 -13.00
N GLN A 52 36.57 17.02 -12.85
CA GLN A 52 36.93 16.14 -13.96
C GLN A 52 35.71 15.77 -14.83
N LEU A 53 34.56 15.51 -14.20
CA LEU A 53 33.31 15.22 -14.90
C LEU A 53 32.80 16.41 -15.74
N MET A 54 33.06 17.63 -15.27
CA MET A 54 32.68 18.90 -15.93
C MET A 54 33.66 19.34 -17.03
N GLY A 55 34.80 18.64 -17.20
CA GLY A 55 35.79 18.94 -18.24
C GLY A 55 35.33 18.57 -19.64
N HIS A 56 36.24 18.67 -20.62
CA HIS A 56 35.96 18.38 -22.03
C HIS A 56 36.46 17.02 -22.51
N ASP A 57 37.47 16.43 -21.83
CA ASP A 57 38.04 15.13 -22.22
C ASP A 57 37.09 13.98 -21.88
N GLU A 58 36.63 13.26 -22.91
CA GLU A 58 35.64 12.20 -22.76
C GLU A 58 36.13 11.04 -21.87
N ALA A 59 37.38 10.61 -22.03
CA ALA A 59 37.93 9.49 -21.26
C ALA A 59 38.04 9.84 -19.77
N ILE A 60 38.43 11.08 -19.44
CA ILE A 60 38.48 11.58 -18.08
C ILE A 60 37.06 11.68 -17.49
N ARG A 61 36.10 12.21 -18.25
CA ARG A 61 34.70 12.33 -17.81
C ARG A 61 34.07 10.98 -17.50
N GLN A 62 34.27 9.98 -18.37
CA GLN A 62 33.78 8.62 -18.16
C GLN A 62 34.43 7.96 -16.93
N SER A 63 35.75 8.14 -16.76
CA SER A 63 36.47 7.64 -15.59
C SER A 63 35.95 8.28 -14.30
N ALA A 64 35.72 9.60 -14.30
CA ALA A 64 35.14 10.33 -13.20
C ALA A 64 33.71 9.86 -12.89
N ALA A 65 32.88 9.66 -13.92
CA ALA A 65 31.53 9.13 -13.77
C ALA A 65 31.51 7.73 -13.12
N GLN A 66 32.37 6.82 -13.59
CA GLN A 66 32.50 5.48 -13.00
C GLN A 66 32.99 5.53 -11.55
N ALA A 67 33.93 6.43 -11.24
CA ALA A 67 34.40 6.63 -9.88
C ALA A 67 33.28 7.14 -8.96
N LEU A 68 32.56 8.20 -9.36
CA LEU A 68 31.42 8.74 -8.62
C LEU A 68 30.33 7.69 -8.42
N PHE A 69 30.07 6.85 -9.43
CA PHE A 69 29.15 5.72 -9.33
C PHE A 69 29.59 4.73 -8.25
N LYS A 70 30.86 4.34 -8.19
CA LYS A 70 31.37 3.34 -7.23
C LYS A 70 31.40 3.82 -5.78
N ILE A 71 31.53 5.13 -5.51
CA ILE A 71 31.66 5.68 -4.15
C ILE A 71 30.41 5.41 -3.28
N GLY A 72 29.22 5.41 -3.89
CA GLY A 72 27.97 5.08 -3.21
C GLY A 72 27.61 6.03 -2.05
N PRO A 73 27.08 5.52 -0.91
CA PRO A 73 26.59 6.35 0.20
C PRO A 73 27.64 7.27 0.85
N THR A 74 28.93 6.97 0.68
CA THR A 74 30.01 7.78 1.23
C THR A 74 30.20 9.10 0.48
N ALA A 75 29.61 9.23 -0.72
CA ALA A 75 29.65 10.44 -1.54
C ALA A 75 28.83 11.62 -0.97
N ARG A 76 28.13 11.42 0.16
CA ARG A 76 27.31 12.46 0.81
C ARG A 76 28.04 13.77 1.10
N LEU A 77 29.37 13.72 1.28
CA LEU A 77 30.18 14.90 1.57
C LEU A 77 30.37 15.78 0.32
N GLY A 78 30.24 15.21 -0.88
CA GLY A 78 30.29 15.95 -2.13
C GLY A 78 28.92 16.33 -2.70
N THR A 79 27.83 16.19 -1.93
CA THR A 79 26.49 16.59 -2.37
C THR A 79 26.42 18.03 -2.91
N PRO A 80 27.08 19.05 -2.30
CA PRO A 80 27.10 20.41 -2.87
C PRO A 80 27.70 20.47 -4.29
N HIS A 81 28.76 19.70 -4.55
CA HIS A 81 29.40 19.66 -5.87
C HIS A 81 28.52 18.93 -6.89
N LEU A 82 27.84 17.85 -6.48
CA LEU A 82 26.88 17.15 -7.33
C LEU A 82 25.65 18.03 -7.67
N ILE A 83 25.22 18.89 -6.76
CA ILE A 83 24.19 19.90 -7.04
C ILE A 83 24.68 20.87 -8.13
N LYS A 84 25.90 21.41 -7.99
CA LYS A 84 26.49 22.30 -9.00
C LYS A 84 26.58 21.62 -10.37
N ALA A 85 27.00 20.35 -10.41
CA ALA A 85 27.08 19.57 -11.63
C ALA A 85 25.70 19.35 -12.29
N LEU A 86 24.66 19.14 -11.49
CA LEU A 86 23.28 19.02 -11.96
C LEU A 86 22.75 20.33 -12.57
N GLU A 87 23.12 21.47 -11.99
CA GLU A 87 22.65 22.79 -12.44
C GLU A 87 23.41 23.31 -13.67
N GLN A 88 24.72 23.10 -13.72
CA GLN A 88 25.61 23.72 -14.71
C GLN A 88 26.13 22.76 -15.78
N GLY A 89 26.03 21.45 -15.55
CA GLY A 89 26.58 20.44 -16.46
C GLY A 89 25.76 20.25 -17.73
N ASP A 90 26.39 19.67 -18.75
CA ASP A 90 25.70 19.20 -19.96
C ASP A 90 24.80 17.97 -19.65
N PRO A 91 23.99 17.48 -20.62
CA PRO A 91 23.09 16.34 -20.39
C PRO A 91 23.79 15.09 -19.80
N PHE A 92 25.04 14.80 -20.20
CA PHE A 92 25.80 13.68 -19.66
C PHE A 92 26.15 13.92 -18.18
N VAL A 93 26.65 15.11 -17.85
CA VAL A 93 27.03 15.45 -16.47
C VAL A 93 25.81 15.45 -15.55
N ARG A 94 24.67 16.02 -15.98
CA ARG A 94 23.44 16.03 -15.18
C ARG A 94 22.95 14.61 -14.87
N ARG A 95 22.99 13.72 -15.87
CA ARG A 95 22.64 12.30 -15.71
C ARG A 95 23.54 11.61 -14.69
N VAL A 96 24.85 11.79 -14.80
CA VAL A 96 25.83 11.21 -13.86
C VAL A 96 25.63 11.77 -12.44
N ALA A 97 25.41 13.08 -12.32
CA ALA A 97 25.15 13.72 -11.03
C ALA A 97 23.87 13.19 -10.37
N ALA A 98 22.77 13.08 -11.12
CA ALA A 98 21.51 12.50 -10.64
C ALA A 98 21.71 11.05 -10.16
N ASN A 99 22.43 10.24 -10.94
CA ASN A 99 22.71 8.85 -10.57
C ASN A 99 23.58 8.74 -9.30
N ALA A 100 24.63 9.54 -9.18
CA ALA A 100 25.45 9.61 -7.97
C ALA A 100 24.62 10.02 -6.74
N LEU A 101 23.73 11.01 -6.88
CA LEU A 101 22.78 11.41 -5.83
C LEU A 101 21.82 10.27 -5.48
N ALA A 102 21.35 9.49 -6.46
CA ALA A 102 20.51 8.32 -6.23
C ALA A 102 21.22 7.28 -5.36
N ARG A 103 22.51 7.04 -5.59
CA ARG A 103 23.34 6.11 -4.80
C ARG A 103 23.67 6.61 -3.39
N ILE A 104 23.70 7.92 -3.19
CA ILE A 104 23.77 8.49 -1.83
C ILE A 104 22.45 8.24 -1.08
N GLY A 105 21.33 8.25 -1.79
CA GLY A 105 19.99 7.97 -1.27
C GLY A 105 19.54 9.00 -0.26
N ARG A 106 18.88 8.58 0.82
CA ARG A 106 18.29 9.46 1.87
C ARG A 106 19.23 10.57 2.37
N LYS A 107 20.54 10.36 2.40
CA LYS A 107 21.52 11.35 2.87
C LYS A 107 21.74 12.52 1.91
N ALA A 108 21.25 12.44 0.67
CA ALA A 108 21.33 13.49 -0.34
C ALA A 108 20.09 14.39 -0.40
N GLY A 109 19.22 14.39 0.62
CA GLY A 109 17.99 15.21 0.65
C GLY A 109 18.19 16.70 0.37
N LYS A 110 19.37 17.26 0.70
CA LYS A 110 19.73 18.66 0.35
C LYS A 110 19.72 18.94 -1.15
N ALA A 111 19.84 17.92 -2.00
CA ALA A 111 19.78 18.05 -3.45
C ALA A 111 18.34 18.02 -4.02
N ALA A 112 17.33 17.77 -3.20
CA ALA A 112 15.95 17.65 -3.66
C ALA A 112 15.44 18.88 -4.43
N PRO A 113 15.69 20.14 -3.99
CA PRO A 113 15.27 21.32 -4.76
C PRO A 113 15.92 21.38 -6.15
N ALA A 114 17.23 21.12 -6.24
CA ALA A 114 17.97 21.14 -7.50
C ALA A 114 17.51 20.03 -8.46
N LEU A 115 17.27 18.82 -7.93
CA LEU A 115 16.64 17.72 -8.69
C LEU A 115 15.22 18.09 -9.16
N GLY A 116 14.44 18.74 -8.31
CA GLY A 116 13.11 19.25 -8.68
C GLY A 116 13.15 20.27 -9.83
N LYS A 117 14.14 21.16 -9.86
CA LYS A 117 14.34 22.09 -10.99
C LYS A 117 14.76 21.32 -12.24
N ALA A 118 15.75 20.44 -12.13
CA ALA A 118 16.28 19.66 -13.24
C ALA A 118 15.23 18.75 -13.91
N LEU A 119 14.18 18.30 -13.19
CA LEU A 119 13.07 17.56 -13.81
C LEU A 119 12.40 18.33 -14.97
N LYS A 120 12.23 19.65 -14.82
CA LYS A 120 11.53 20.46 -15.82
C LYS A 120 12.40 20.68 -17.06
N ASP A 121 13.67 20.96 -16.83
CA ASP A 121 14.61 21.49 -17.83
C ASP A 121 15.28 20.42 -18.70
N ASN A 122 14.97 19.13 -18.49
CA ASN A 122 15.70 18.02 -19.12
C ASN A 122 14.82 17.07 -19.95
N PRO A 123 15.40 16.35 -20.94
CA PRO A 123 14.69 15.35 -21.73
C PRO A 123 14.29 14.12 -20.90
N THR A 124 13.43 13.29 -21.47
CA THR A 124 12.78 12.13 -20.85
C THR A 124 13.76 11.19 -20.14
N GLU A 125 14.87 10.84 -20.79
CA GLU A 125 15.87 9.90 -20.28
C GLU A 125 16.47 10.40 -18.96
N ILE A 126 16.76 11.70 -18.89
CA ILE A 126 17.34 12.33 -17.70
C ILE A 126 16.26 12.52 -16.61
N ARG A 127 15.01 12.81 -16.99
CA ARG A 127 13.88 12.87 -16.04
C ARG A 127 13.71 11.58 -15.27
N LEU A 128 13.84 10.42 -15.93
CA LEU A 128 13.73 9.12 -15.28
C LEU A 128 14.84 8.90 -14.24
N GLU A 129 16.08 9.27 -14.55
CA GLU A 129 17.21 9.21 -13.60
C GLU A 129 17.00 10.15 -12.41
N ILE A 130 16.49 11.36 -12.64
CA ILE A 130 16.18 12.33 -11.59
C ILE A 130 15.04 11.80 -10.70
N LEU A 131 13.97 11.26 -11.30
CA LEU A 131 12.86 10.63 -10.55
C LEU A 131 13.36 9.46 -9.71
N HIS A 132 14.28 8.65 -10.24
CA HIS A 132 14.92 7.57 -9.50
C HIS A 132 15.74 8.10 -8.32
N ALA A 133 16.51 9.17 -8.51
CA ALA A 133 17.26 9.81 -7.41
C ALA A 133 16.33 10.33 -6.30
N LEU A 134 15.23 11.00 -6.67
CA LEU A 134 14.23 11.47 -5.71
C LEU A 134 13.52 10.30 -4.99
N TYR A 135 13.28 9.18 -5.70
CA TYR A 135 12.72 7.97 -5.12
C TYR A 135 13.62 7.34 -4.06
N THR A 136 14.93 7.23 -4.29
CA THR A 136 15.86 6.65 -3.31
C THR A 136 16.05 7.54 -2.07
N MET A 137 15.80 8.85 -2.19
CA MET A 137 15.75 9.78 -1.06
C MET A 137 14.50 9.64 -0.18
N GLY A 138 13.40 9.15 -0.75
CA GLY A 138 12.10 8.99 -0.07
C GLY A 138 11.60 10.27 0.58
N GLN A 139 11.22 10.22 1.86
CA GLN A 139 10.71 11.40 2.58
C GLN A 139 11.64 12.62 2.55
N GLN A 140 12.95 12.43 2.36
CA GLN A 140 13.91 13.52 2.32
C GLN A 140 13.88 14.32 1.00
N SER A 141 13.10 13.87 0.00
CA SER A 141 12.91 14.59 -1.25
C SER A 141 11.65 15.47 -1.31
N GLU A 142 10.95 15.67 -0.19
CA GLU A 142 9.68 16.42 -0.13
C GLU A 142 9.71 17.80 -0.80
N ALA A 143 10.84 18.50 -0.73
CA ALA A 143 11.02 19.82 -1.34
C ALA A 143 10.86 19.80 -2.87
N ALA A 144 11.03 18.62 -3.49
CA ALA A 144 10.80 18.41 -4.92
C ALA A 144 9.35 18.06 -5.25
N ALA A 145 8.46 17.83 -4.27
CA ALA A 145 7.10 17.35 -4.52
C ALA A 145 6.33 18.22 -5.53
N PRO A 146 6.33 19.57 -5.44
CA PRO A 146 5.66 20.41 -6.43
C PRO A 146 6.18 20.20 -7.87
N SER A 147 7.49 20.01 -8.05
CA SER A 147 8.05 19.69 -9.36
C SER A 147 7.67 18.29 -9.83
N VAL A 148 7.66 17.30 -8.95
CA VAL A 148 7.24 15.93 -9.30
C VAL A 148 5.75 15.88 -9.69
N ILE A 149 4.89 16.72 -9.09
CA ILE A 149 3.48 16.86 -9.50
C ILE A 149 3.36 17.28 -10.97
N THR A 150 4.23 18.16 -11.47
CA THR A 150 4.19 18.58 -12.89
C THR A 150 4.48 17.43 -13.87
N MET A 151 5.06 16.32 -13.39
CA MET A 151 5.34 15.13 -14.20
C MET A 151 4.16 14.15 -14.27
N LEU A 152 3.07 14.39 -13.53
CA LEU A 152 1.88 13.53 -13.53
C LEU A 152 1.08 13.56 -14.83
N ASP A 153 1.27 14.58 -15.66
CA ASP A 153 0.68 14.67 -17.01
C ASP A 153 1.73 14.57 -18.12
N ASN A 154 2.92 14.04 -17.81
CA ASN A 154 3.94 13.91 -18.83
C ASN A 154 3.46 12.99 -19.98
N SER A 155 3.77 13.31 -21.24
CA SER A 155 3.38 12.48 -22.39
C SER A 155 3.96 11.07 -22.30
N ASP A 156 5.16 10.93 -21.75
CA ASP A 156 5.81 9.65 -21.52
C ASP A 156 5.21 8.92 -20.30
N LYS A 157 4.73 7.68 -20.53
CA LYS A 157 4.09 6.85 -19.51
C LYS A 157 5.07 6.44 -18.40
N GLN A 158 6.33 6.18 -18.71
CA GLN A 158 7.35 5.83 -17.70
C GLN A 158 7.64 7.02 -16.79
N VAL A 159 7.67 8.24 -17.32
CA VAL A 159 7.83 9.46 -16.50
C VAL A 159 6.64 9.62 -15.54
N ARG A 160 5.39 9.44 -16.01
CA ARG A 160 4.21 9.48 -15.13
C ARG A 160 4.29 8.41 -14.03
N ILE A 161 4.62 7.16 -14.38
CA ILE A 161 4.78 6.07 -13.41
C ILE A 161 5.90 6.37 -12.41
N GLY A 162 7.02 6.92 -12.87
CA GLY A 162 8.13 7.35 -12.04
C GLY A 162 7.68 8.41 -11.03
N ALA A 163 6.96 9.44 -11.49
CA ALA A 163 6.41 10.49 -10.62
C ALA A 163 5.47 9.94 -9.54
N ILE A 164 4.54 9.05 -9.92
CA ILE A 164 3.62 8.38 -8.98
C ILE A 164 4.39 7.57 -7.93
N LYS A 165 5.39 6.79 -8.35
CA LYS A 165 6.23 5.99 -7.44
C LYS A 165 7.02 6.88 -6.49
N THR A 166 7.60 7.98 -7.00
CA THR A 166 8.38 8.94 -6.23
C THR A 166 7.53 9.66 -5.19
N LEU A 167 6.35 10.19 -5.56
CA LEU A 167 5.41 10.80 -4.62
C LEU A 167 4.92 9.80 -3.57
N GLY A 168 4.61 8.57 -3.98
CA GLY A 168 4.27 7.49 -3.05
C GLY A 168 5.38 7.21 -2.02
N ARG A 169 6.65 7.28 -2.45
CA ARG A 169 7.83 7.06 -1.60
C ARG A 169 8.17 8.26 -0.70
N MET A 170 7.77 9.46 -1.07
CA MET A 170 7.79 10.64 -0.20
C MET A 170 6.77 10.53 0.95
N GLY A 171 5.75 9.66 0.83
CA GLY A 171 4.80 9.37 1.90
C GLY A 171 3.97 10.59 2.32
N LYS A 172 3.66 10.69 3.63
CA LYS A 172 2.86 11.79 4.22
C LYS A 172 3.29 13.19 3.76
N LYS A 173 4.59 13.42 3.52
CA LYS A 173 5.15 14.71 3.13
C LYS A 173 4.74 15.18 1.73
N ALA A 174 4.34 14.26 0.84
CA ALA A 174 3.80 14.61 -0.48
C ALA A 174 2.29 14.91 -0.48
N VAL A 175 1.57 14.59 0.62
CA VAL A 175 0.12 14.70 0.69
C VAL A 175 -0.39 16.12 0.43
N PRO A 176 0.21 17.20 0.99
CA PRO A 176 -0.25 18.57 0.70
C PRO A 176 -0.21 18.91 -0.80
N SER A 177 0.88 18.55 -1.50
CA SER A 177 1.02 18.78 -2.94
C SER A 177 0.03 17.93 -3.75
N LEU A 178 -0.21 16.69 -3.33
CA LEU A 178 -1.18 15.80 -3.97
C LEU A 178 -2.62 16.28 -3.80
N MET A 179 -2.97 16.86 -2.64
CA MET A 179 -4.27 17.46 -2.41
C MET A 179 -4.54 18.62 -3.37
N GLY A 180 -3.54 19.46 -3.65
CA GLY A 180 -3.65 20.49 -4.68
C GLY A 180 -3.88 19.89 -6.08
N ALA A 181 -3.19 18.80 -6.42
CA ALA A 181 -3.33 18.12 -7.70
C ALA A 181 -4.70 17.44 -7.92
N LEU A 182 -5.40 17.06 -6.84
CA LEU A 182 -6.77 16.54 -6.93
C LEU A 182 -7.77 17.56 -7.50
N GLY A 183 -7.49 18.87 -7.35
CA GLY A 183 -8.30 19.96 -7.89
C GLY A 183 -7.91 20.42 -9.30
N SER A 184 -6.96 19.74 -9.96
CA SER A 184 -6.52 20.11 -11.31
C SER A 184 -7.64 19.94 -12.33
N ASP A 185 -7.75 20.83 -13.32
CA ASP A 185 -8.67 20.67 -14.46
C ASP A 185 -8.27 19.49 -15.36
N ASN A 186 -6.99 19.13 -15.34
CA ASN A 186 -6.47 18.01 -16.11
C ASN A 186 -6.79 16.66 -15.44
N ALA A 187 -7.57 15.83 -16.13
CA ALA A 187 -7.99 14.51 -15.64
C ALA A 187 -6.80 13.58 -15.34
N ASN A 188 -5.77 13.54 -16.19
CA ASN A 188 -4.58 12.71 -15.97
C ASN A 188 -3.86 13.09 -14.67
N VAL A 189 -3.77 14.40 -14.37
CA VAL A 189 -3.16 14.88 -13.12
C VAL A 189 -3.97 14.39 -11.92
N ARG A 190 -5.30 14.54 -11.94
CA ARG A 190 -6.19 14.08 -10.86
C ARG A 190 -6.06 12.57 -10.64
N GLU A 191 -6.11 11.79 -11.72
CA GLU A 191 -6.01 10.33 -11.67
C GLU A 191 -4.66 9.85 -11.11
N ASN A 192 -3.57 10.40 -11.63
CA ASN A 192 -2.23 10.01 -11.18
C ASN A 192 -1.93 10.50 -9.75
N ALA A 193 -2.53 11.62 -9.32
CA ALA A 193 -2.50 12.05 -7.93
C ALA A 193 -3.23 11.04 -7.01
N MET A 194 -4.41 10.56 -7.40
CA MET A 194 -5.13 9.50 -6.68
C MET A 194 -4.34 8.18 -6.62
N HIS A 195 -3.65 7.81 -7.70
CA HIS A 195 -2.75 6.66 -7.70
C HIS A 195 -1.56 6.83 -6.73
N ALA A 196 -0.98 8.03 -6.65
CA ALA A 196 0.08 8.32 -5.69
C ALA A 196 -0.44 8.28 -4.24
N LEU A 197 -1.60 8.87 -3.95
CA LEU A 197 -2.25 8.79 -2.64
C LEU A 197 -2.56 7.34 -2.23
N SER A 198 -3.06 6.54 -3.17
CA SER A 198 -3.28 5.10 -2.97
C SER A 198 -2.01 4.34 -2.59
N ARG A 199 -0.84 4.75 -3.11
CA ARG A 199 0.45 4.14 -2.76
C ARG A 199 0.97 4.60 -1.39
N ILE A 200 0.62 5.81 -0.96
CA ILE A 200 0.93 6.32 0.38
C ILE A 200 0.12 5.55 1.43
N GLY A 201 -1.10 5.14 1.10
CA GLY A 201 -1.97 4.37 1.99
C GLY A 201 -2.50 5.22 3.14
N SER A 202 -2.55 4.65 4.35
CA SER A 202 -3.12 5.33 5.53
C SER A 202 -2.44 6.64 5.90
N GLN A 203 -1.19 6.89 5.49
CA GLN A 203 -0.55 8.19 5.72
C GLN A 203 -1.19 9.34 4.89
N ALA A 204 -2.07 9.02 3.94
CA ALA A 204 -2.79 9.97 3.11
C ALA A 204 -4.18 10.35 3.66
N SER A 205 -4.52 10.00 4.90
CA SER A 205 -5.73 10.46 5.60
C SER A 205 -6.11 11.92 5.38
N PRO A 206 -5.16 12.89 5.41
CA PRO A 206 -5.51 14.30 5.25
C PRO A 206 -6.16 14.63 3.90
N ALA A 207 -6.02 13.76 2.89
CA ALA A 207 -6.66 13.91 1.59
C ALA A 207 -8.13 13.44 1.54
N VAL A 208 -8.63 12.74 2.57
CA VAL A 208 -10.01 12.20 2.59
C VAL A 208 -11.06 13.28 2.32
N PRO A 209 -11.05 14.48 2.95
CA PRO A 209 -12.05 15.51 2.64
C PRO A 209 -12.04 15.97 1.18
N ALA A 210 -10.86 16.04 0.55
CA ALA A 210 -10.75 16.40 -0.87
C ALA A 210 -11.27 15.28 -1.78
N LEU A 211 -10.97 14.02 -1.45
CA LEU A 211 -11.48 12.85 -2.16
C LEU A 211 -13.01 12.74 -2.05
N VAL A 212 -13.58 12.98 -0.87
CA VAL A 212 -15.03 12.97 -0.64
C VAL A 212 -15.75 13.96 -1.56
N LYS A 213 -15.20 15.15 -1.79
CA LYS A 213 -15.76 16.11 -2.76
C LYS A 213 -15.81 15.54 -4.18
N LEU A 214 -14.81 14.76 -4.59
CA LEU A 214 -14.75 14.14 -5.91
C LEU A 214 -15.75 12.99 -6.10
N LEU A 215 -16.28 12.39 -5.02
CA LEU A 215 -17.37 11.41 -5.12
C LEU A 215 -18.69 12.02 -5.63
N ASN A 216 -18.89 13.32 -5.45
CA ASN A 216 -20.09 14.04 -5.92
C ASN A 216 -20.03 14.43 -7.40
N THR A 217 -18.94 14.09 -8.10
CA THR A 217 -18.83 14.34 -9.54
C THR A 217 -19.79 13.43 -10.31
N LYS A 218 -20.16 13.81 -11.55
CA LYS A 218 -20.93 12.95 -12.46
C LYS A 218 -20.08 11.91 -13.18
N ASP A 219 -18.75 12.04 -13.11
CA ASP A 219 -17.83 11.16 -13.80
C ASP A 219 -17.65 9.85 -13.01
N GLU A 220 -18.22 8.78 -13.53
CA GLU A 220 -18.22 7.46 -12.90
C GLU A 220 -16.80 6.86 -12.81
N ASN A 221 -15.88 7.21 -13.72
CA ASN A 221 -14.49 6.77 -13.66
C ASN A 221 -13.77 7.44 -12.49
N VAL A 222 -14.01 8.75 -12.30
CA VAL A 222 -13.51 9.49 -11.14
C VAL A 222 -14.09 8.89 -9.86
N GLN A 223 -15.40 8.66 -9.78
CA GLN A 223 -16.01 8.01 -8.62
C GLN A 223 -15.36 6.66 -8.30
N ILE A 224 -15.21 5.79 -9.30
CA ILE A 224 -14.57 4.47 -9.13
C ILE A 224 -13.14 4.60 -8.60
N LEU A 225 -12.36 5.57 -9.11
CA LEU A 225 -10.98 5.78 -8.69
C LEU A 225 -10.90 6.38 -7.28
N VAL A 226 -11.80 7.28 -6.92
CA VAL A 226 -11.90 7.82 -5.57
C VAL A 226 -12.23 6.71 -4.58
N ILE A 227 -13.21 5.85 -4.88
CA ILE A 227 -13.57 4.72 -4.00
C ILE A 227 -12.37 3.77 -3.82
N LYS A 228 -11.61 3.48 -4.89
CA LYS A 228 -10.37 2.69 -4.80
C LYS A 228 -9.31 3.38 -3.93
N THR A 229 -9.20 4.71 -4.03
CA THR A 229 -8.22 5.48 -3.25
C THR A 229 -8.58 5.46 -1.77
N LEU A 230 -9.84 5.72 -1.43
CA LEU A 230 -10.35 5.64 -0.05
C LEU A 230 -10.14 4.24 0.53
N ASP A 231 -10.38 3.19 -0.25
CA ASP A 231 -10.10 1.80 0.14
C ASP A 231 -8.63 1.56 0.52
N LYS A 232 -7.69 2.19 -0.19
CA LYS A 232 -6.25 2.07 0.09
C LYS A 232 -5.78 2.92 1.26
N ILE A 233 -6.45 4.05 1.52
CA ILE A 233 -6.19 4.88 2.71
C ILE A 233 -6.70 4.15 3.96
N GLY A 234 -7.86 3.50 3.87
CA GLY A 234 -8.45 2.73 4.97
C GLY A 234 -9.00 3.61 6.11
N GLU A 235 -9.18 4.90 5.86
CA GLU A 235 -9.82 5.83 6.81
C GLU A 235 -11.21 6.22 6.32
N SER A 236 -12.16 6.13 7.24
CA SER A 236 -13.56 6.44 7.05
C SER A 236 -13.85 7.90 7.40
N SER A 237 -14.77 8.55 6.69
CA SER A 237 -15.43 9.77 7.18
C SER A 237 -16.94 9.59 7.06
N LYS A 238 -17.70 10.22 7.98
CA LYS A 238 -19.18 10.16 7.94
C LYS A 238 -19.74 10.66 6.60
N ASP A 239 -19.13 11.71 6.05
CA ASP A 239 -19.50 12.26 4.74
C ASP A 239 -19.25 11.25 3.61
N ALA A 240 -18.11 10.53 3.65
CA ALA A 240 -17.87 9.44 2.71
C ALA A 240 -18.94 8.35 2.82
N THR A 241 -19.31 7.94 4.04
CA THR A 241 -20.37 6.93 4.26
C THR A 241 -21.67 7.34 3.56
N GLN A 242 -22.13 8.58 3.79
CA GLN A 242 -23.40 9.03 3.24
C GLN A 242 -23.39 9.10 1.70
N ILE A 243 -22.28 9.52 1.11
CA ILE A 243 -22.15 9.56 -0.35
C ILE A 243 -22.08 8.14 -0.93
N LEU A 244 -21.32 7.23 -0.31
CA LEU A 244 -21.24 5.83 -0.75
C LEU A 244 -22.60 5.13 -0.66
N VAL A 245 -23.39 5.41 0.37
CA VAL A 245 -24.79 4.97 0.48
C VAL A 245 -25.62 5.48 -0.70
N ASN A 246 -25.55 6.78 -1.01
CA ASN A 246 -26.27 7.36 -2.15
C ASN A 246 -25.81 6.75 -3.49
N LEU A 247 -24.51 6.52 -3.68
CA LEU A 247 -23.95 5.91 -4.89
C LEU A 247 -24.37 4.44 -5.03
N LEU A 248 -24.41 3.69 -3.93
CA LEU A 248 -24.92 2.32 -3.92
C LEU A 248 -26.39 2.27 -4.33
N GLU A 249 -27.22 3.21 -3.90
CA GLU A 249 -28.64 3.21 -4.22
C GLU A 249 -28.94 3.72 -5.64
N LYS A 250 -28.34 4.86 -6.02
CA LYS A 250 -28.81 5.65 -7.16
C LYS A 250 -27.94 5.55 -8.41
N SER A 251 -26.72 5.04 -8.31
CA SER A 251 -25.83 4.99 -9.48
C SER A 251 -26.33 3.97 -10.51
N THR A 252 -26.39 4.39 -11.77
CA THR A 252 -26.66 3.50 -12.91
C THR A 252 -25.50 2.55 -13.18
N ASN A 253 -24.27 2.93 -12.82
CA ASN A 253 -23.07 2.15 -13.06
C ASN A 253 -22.87 1.04 -12.01
N VAL A 254 -22.83 -0.20 -12.52
CA VAL A 254 -22.63 -1.41 -11.73
C VAL A 254 -21.33 -1.36 -10.91
N ASN A 255 -20.23 -0.87 -11.49
CA ASN A 255 -18.94 -0.81 -10.82
C ASN A 255 -18.93 0.22 -9.69
N VAL A 256 -19.63 1.35 -9.86
CA VAL A 256 -19.80 2.35 -8.79
C VAL A 256 -20.60 1.74 -7.64
N ARG A 257 -21.74 1.11 -7.91
CA ARG A 257 -22.56 0.44 -6.87
C ARG A 257 -21.78 -0.64 -6.13
N ALA A 258 -21.18 -1.58 -6.87
CA ALA A 258 -20.42 -2.70 -6.28
C ALA A 258 -19.24 -2.23 -5.42
N ARG A 259 -18.50 -1.22 -5.89
CA ARG A 259 -17.38 -0.65 -5.12
C ARG A 259 -17.85 0.13 -3.90
N SER A 260 -19.00 0.80 -4.00
CA SER A 260 -19.61 1.49 -2.85
C SER A 260 -20.00 0.50 -1.77
N ALA A 261 -20.66 -0.61 -2.12
CA ALA A 261 -20.96 -1.69 -1.18
C ALA A 261 -19.69 -2.22 -0.49
N LYS A 262 -18.65 -2.54 -1.28
CA LYS A 262 -17.36 -3.00 -0.76
C LYS A 262 -16.70 -2.01 0.20
N ALA A 263 -16.71 -0.72 -0.16
CA ALA A 263 -16.10 0.33 0.65
C ALA A 263 -16.84 0.48 1.99
N LEU A 264 -18.18 0.49 1.97
CA LEU A 264 -19.01 0.50 3.19
C LEU A 264 -18.69 -0.69 4.10
N GLY A 265 -18.54 -1.89 3.52
CA GLY A 265 -18.14 -3.09 4.25
C GLY A 265 -16.83 -2.93 5.03
N LYS A 266 -15.81 -2.37 4.37
CA LYS A 266 -14.49 -2.16 4.96
C LYS A 266 -14.43 -1.05 6.01
N MET A 267 -15.34 -0.08 5.93
CA MET A 267 -15.50 0.94 6.98
C MET A 267 -16.03 0.32 8.27
N GLY A 268 -16.63 -0.87 8.21
CA GLY A 268 -17.02 -1.66 9.38
C GLY A 268 -18.03 -0.93 10.25
N LYS A 269 -17.72 -0.80 11.54
CA LYS A 269 -18.62 -0.18 12.54
C LYS A 269 -19.02 1.26 12.19
N ASP A 270 -18.12 2.02 11.55
CA ASP A 270 -18.37 3.42 11.19
C ASP A 270 -19.45 3.58 10.10
N ALA A 271 -19.73 2.50 9.37
CA ALA A 271 -20.76 2.47 8.33
C ALA A 271 -22.01 1.69 8.74
N GLN A 272 -22.20 1.30 10.01
CA GLN A 272 -23.35 0.46 10.42
C GLN A 272 -24.72 0.99 9.98
N SER A 273 -24.89 2.33 9.87
CA SER A 273 -26.11 2.94 9.34
C SER A 273 -26.44 2.55 7.89
N SER A 274 -25.48 2.02 7.13
CA SER A 274 -25.68 1.54 5.76
C SER A 274 -26.21 0.11 5.67
N ILE A 275 -26.34 -0.63 6.78
CA ILE A 275 -26.84 -2.02 6.79
C ILE A 275 -28.18 -2.17 6.05
N PRO A 276 -29.22 -1.35 6.32
CA PRO A 276 -30.50 -1.49 5.61
C PRO A 276 -30.36 -1.38 4.09
N LEU A 277 -29.49 -0.49 3.61
CA LEU A 277 -29.28 -0.29 2.18
C LEU A 277 -28.43 -1.39 1.56
N LEU A 278 -27.44 -1.92 2.29
CA LEU A 278 -26.69 -3.12 1.88
C LEU A 278 -27.62 -4.33 1.80
N THR A 279 -28.54 -4.50 2.74
CA THR A 279 -29.57 -5.55 2.70
C THR A 279 -30.49 -5.40 1.48
N LYS A 280 -30.86 -4.16 1.11
CA LYS A 280 -31.58 -3.90 -0.15
C LYS A 280 -30.74 -4.27 -1.38
N ALA A 281 -29.43 -4.00 -1.35
CA ALA A 281 -28.49 -4.31 -2.44
C ALA A 281 -28.27 -5.83 -2.67
N LEU A 282 -28.65 -6.68 -1.72
CA LEU A 282 -28.73 -8.14 -1.93
C LEU A 282 -29.71 -8.51 -3.05
N LYS A 283 -30.64 -7.63 -3.40
CA LYS A 283 -31.61 -7.83 -4.50
C LYS A 283 -31.20 -7.10 -5.80
N ASP A 284 -29.96 -6.58 -5.89
CA ASP A 284 -29.51 -5.86 -7.09
C ASP A 284 -29.54 -6.77 -8.33
N LYS A 285 -29.92 -6.21 -9.48
CA LYS A 285 -29.97 -6.91 -10.76
C LYS A 285 -28.62 -7.52 -11.17
N ASN A 286 -27.51 -6.93 -10.72
CA ASN A 286 -26.17 -7.37 -11.05
C ASN A 286 -25.54 -8.20 -9.91
N GLN A 287 -25.03 -9.39 -10.26
CA GLN A 287 -24.44 -10.32 -9.31
C GLN A 287 -23.24 -9.75 -8.55
N ARG A 288 -22.45 -8.88 -9.19
CA ARG A 288 -21.30 -8.25 -8.53
C ARG A 288 -21.73 -7.34 -7.39
N VAL A 289 -22.84 -6.63 -7.55
CA VAL A 289 -23.37 -5.78 -6.47
C VAL A 289 -23.90 -6.64 -5.34
N ARG A 290 -24.66 -7.70 -5.65
CA ARG A 290 -25.15 -8.65 -4.63
C ARG A 290 -24.01 -9.27 -3.83
N THR A 291 -23.00 -9.80 -4.52
CA THR A 291 -21.86 -10.44 -3.87
C THR A 291 -21.01 -9.50 -3.01
N GLU A 292 -20.80 -8.25 -3.44
CA GLU A 292 -20.09 -7.25 -2.62
C GLU A 292 -20.96 -6.78 -1.44
N ALA A 293 -22.29 -6.74 -1.58
CA ALA A 293 -23.20 -6.46 -0.48
C ALA A 293 -23.22 -7.57 0.58
N ILE A 294 -23.22 -8.86 0.17
CA ILE A 294 -23.06 -10.00 1.08
C ILE A 294 -21.77 -9.84 1.89
N PHE A 295 -20.65 -9.64 1.17
CA PHE A 295 -19.34 -9.50 1.80
C PHE A 295 -19.29 -8.33 2.79
N ALA A 296 -19.87 -7.18 2.41
CA ALA A 296 -19.93 -6.01 3.27
C ALA A 296 -20.72 -6.27 4.56
N LEU A 297 -21.90 -6.87 4.46
CA LEU A 297 -22.72 -7.23 5.62
C LEU A 297 -21.99 -8.21 6.54
N SER A 298 -21.29 -9.21 5.99
CA SER A 298 -20.48 -10.13 6.78
C SER A 298 -19.33 -9.44 7.52
N GLN A 299 -18.71 -8.42 6.92
CA GLN A 299 -17.58 -7.71 7.53
C GLN A 299 -18.00 -6.73 8.62
N MET A 300 -19.11 -6.02 8.42
CA MET A 300 -19.53 -4.96 9.33
C MET A 300 -19.98 -5.49 10.68
N GLY A 301 -20.48 -6.73 10.71
CA GLY A 301 -21.21 -7.25 11.86
C GLY A 301 -22.54 -6.51 12.00
N GLY A 302 -23.61 -7.27 12.18
CA GLY A 302 -24.95 -6.76 12.39
C GLY A 302 -25.74 -7.80 13.17
N ASP A 303 -27.01 -7.51 13.44
CA ASP A 303 -27.90 -8.52 14.00
C ASP A 303 -27.99 -9.70 13.03
N PRO A 304 -27.47 -10.89 13.39
CA PRO A 304 -27.52 -12.06 12.52
C PRO A 304 -28.96 -12.39 12.13
N ALA A 305 -29.93 -12.18 13.03
CA ALA A 305 -31.34 -12.47 12.79
C ALA A 305 -31.90 -11.63 11.62
N ALA A 306 -31.52 -10.35 11.53
CA ALA A 306 -31.93 -9.47 10.44
C ALA A 306 -31.32 -9.86 9.08
N LEU A 307 -30.24 -10.64 9.07
CA LEU A 307 -29.56 -11.09 7.85
C LEU A 307 -29.99 -12.49 7.39
N LEU A 308 -30.62 -13.28 8.27
CA LEU A 308 -31.01 -14.66 7.97
C LEU A 308 -31.94 -14.76 6.75
N GLU A 309 -33.10 -14.09 6.78
CA GLU A 309 -34.08 -14.21 5.70
C GLU A 309 -33.54 -13.71 4.34
N PRO A 310 -32.87 -12.54 4.25
CA PRO A 310 -32.24 -12.10 3.01
C PRO A 310 -31.16 -13.06 2.47
N LEU A 311 -30.30 -13.61 3.35
CA LEU A 311 -29.22 -14.51 2.93
C LEU A 311 -29.74 -15.90 2.53
N VAL A 312 -30.71 -16.46 3.27
CA VAL A 312 -31.34 -17.74 2.92
C VAL A 312 -32.01 -17.63 1.55
N LYS A 313 -32.70 -16.51 1.26
CA LYS A 313 -33.30 -16.29 -0.05
C LYS A 313 -32.27 -16.28 -1.20
N LEU A 314 -31.03 -15.86 -0.95
CA LEU A 314 -29.95 -15.90 -1.93
C LEU A 314 -29.44 -17.31 -2.23
N MET A 315 -29.83 -18.33 -1.46
CA MET A 315 -29.60 -19.73 -1.84
C MET A 315 -30.45 -20.14 -3.07
N SER A 316 -31.40 -19.30 -3.50
CA SER A 316 -32.11 -19.42 -4.78
C SER A 316 -31.54 -18.53 -5.89
N ASP A 317 -30.40 -17.87 -5.67
CA ASP A 317 -29.82 -17.00 -6.69
C ASP A 317 -29.38 -17.80 -7.92
N LYS A 318 -29.63 -17.25 -9.11
CA LYS A 318 -29.23 -17.87 -10.38
C LYS A 318 -27.71 -17.98 -10.53
N ASP A 319 -26.96 -17.08 -9.90
CA ASP A 319 -25.51 -17.04 -9.96
C ASP A 319 -24.88 -17.87 -8.84
N TRP A 320 -24.02 -18.83 -9.23
CA TRP A 320 -23.40 -19.77 -8.30
C TRP A 320 -22.47 -19.08 -7.30
N GLU A 321 -21.76 -18.01 -7.71
CA GLU A 321 -20.85 -17.26 -6.83
C GLU A 321 -21.65 -16.53 -5.73
N THR A 322 -22.82 -16.01 -6.09
CA THR A 322 -23.76 -15.41 -5.14
C THR A 322 -24.26 -16.43 -4.11
N ARG A 323 -24.67 -17.63 -4.56
CA ARG A 323 -25.07 -18.72 -3.64
C ARG A 323 -23.93 -19.13 -2.71
N LEU A 324 -22.72 -19.32 -3.24
CA LEU A 324 -21.54 -19.69 -2.45
C LEU A 324 -21.25 -18.64 -1.37
N LYS A 325 -21.28 -17.34 -1.70
CA LYS A 325 -21.03 -16.27 -0.71
C LYS A 325 -22.14 -16.17 0.33
N ALA A 326 -23.39 -16.40 -0.05
CA ALA A 326 -24.50 -16.48 0.89
C ALA A 326 -24.31 -17.66 1.85
N SER A 327 -23.96 -18.84 1.32
CA SER A 327 -23.62 -20.04 2.08
C SER A 327 -22.52 -19.76 3.11
N LEU A 328 -21.36 -19.24 2.68
CA LEU A 328 -20.26 -18.88 3.59
C LEU A 328 -20.66 -17.88 4.68
N SER A 329 -21.60 -16.99 4.39
CA SER A 329 -22.12 -16.02 5.35
C SER A 329 -23.05 -16.68 6.37
N LEU A 330 -23.92 -17.60 5.91
CA LEU A 330 -24.81 -18.39 6.75
C LEU A 330 -24.02 -19.36 7.64
N THR A 331 -22.94 -19.97 7.14
CA THR A 331 -22.01 -20.79 7.95
C THR A 331 -21.44 -19.97 9.11
N LYS A 332 -21.05 -18.71 8.87
CA LYS A 332 -20.56 -17.81 9.94
C LYS A 332 -21.64 -17.42 10.94
N ILE A 333 -22.90 -17.35 10.53
CA ILE A 333 -24.03 -17.11 11.43
C ILE A 333 -24.29 -18.36 12.30
N GLY A 334 -24.13 -19.55 11.73
CA GLY A 334 -24.21 -20.83 12.44
C GLY A 334 -25.65 -21.29 12.70
N THR A 335 -25.88 -21.91 13.86
CA THR A 335 -27.15 -22.55 14.26
C THR A 335 -28.42 -21.73 14.00
N PRO A 336 -28.47 -20.40 14.18
CA PRO A 336 -29.66 -19.61 13.85
C PRO A 336 -30.13 -19.75 12.39
N ALA A 337 -29.24 -20.11 11.45
CA ALA A 337 -29.59 -20.35 10.05
C ALA A 337 -30.24 -21.72 9.80
N MET A 338 -30.15 -22.68 10.72
CA MET A 338 -30.56 -24.06 10.49
C MET A 338 -32.07 -24.19 10.22
N THR A 339 -32.91 -23.57 11.06
CA THR A 339 -34.39 -23.63 10.90
C THR A 339 -34.85 -23.12 9.52
N PRO A 340 -34.47 -21.90 9.07
CA PRO A 340 -34.89 -21.44 7.74
C PRO A 340 -34.27 -22.27 6.61
N LEU A 341 -33.07 -22.84 6.78
CA LEU A 341 -32.44 -23.71 5.78
C LEU A 341 -33.17 -25.05 5.63
N PHE A 342 -33.53 -25.72 6.72
CA PHE A 342 -34.34 -26.94 6.68
C PHE A 342 -35.71 -26.69 6.03
N LYS A 343 -36.36 -25.59 6.40
CA LYS A 343 -37.63 -25.19 5.79
C LYS A 343 -37.49 -24.96 4.28
N MET A 344 -36.39 -24.35 3.85
CA MET A 344 -36.12 -24.12 2.43
C MET A 344 -35.80 -25.43 1.70
N LEU A 345 -35.00 -26.32 2.28
CA LEU A 345 -34.67 -27.62 1.71
C LEU A 345 -35.92 -28.47 1.52
N LYS A 346 -36.83 -28.48 2.52
CA LYS A 346 -38.11 -29.18 2.45
C LYS A 346 -38.95 -28.74 1.24
N ASN A 347 -38.99 -27.43 0.98
CA ASN A 347 -39.85 -26.85 -0.06
C ASN A 347 -39.16 -26.75 -1.43
N SER A 348 -37.86 -27.01 -1.52
CA SER A 348 -37.11 -26.88 -2.75
C SER A 348 -37.40 -28.05 -3.70
N THR A 349 -37.67 -27.75 -4.97
CA THR A 349 -37.76 -28.72 -6.05
C THR A 349 -36.53 -28.72 -6.97
N ASP A 350 -35.60 -27.77 -6.77
CA ASP A 350 -34.40 -27.62 -7.59
C ASP A 350 -33.26 -28.48 -7.03
N TYR A 351 -32.74 -29.41 -7.84
CA TYR A 351 -31.74 -30.36 -7.37
C TYR A 351 -30.39 -29.72 -7.03
N GLY A 352 -30.02 -28.63 -7.73
CA GLY A 352 -28.80 -27.89 -7.46
C GLY A 352 -28.87 -27.20 -6.10
N GLN A 353 -29.94 -26.45 -5.86
CA GLN A 353 -30.23 -25.80 -4.59
C GLN A 353 -30.32 -26.80 -3.44
N GLN A 354 -31.00 -27.92 -3.62
CA GLN A 354 -31.05 -28.97 -2.60
C GLN A 354 -29.65 -29.48 -2.23
N ASN A 355 -28.72 -29.60 -3.19
CA ASN A 355 -27.32 -29.96 -2.89
C ASN A 355 -26.66 -28.86 -2.07
N ASP A 356 -26.73 -27.61 -2.54
CA ASP A 356 -26.12 -26.46 -1.88
C ASP A 356 -26.64 -26.29 -0.44
N LEU A 357 -27.94 -26.55 -0.21
CA LEU A 357 -28.55 -26.50 1.12
C LEU A 357 -28.10 -27.66 2.01
N ILE A 358 -28.03 -28.89 1.50
CA ILE A 358 -27.55 -30.04 2.27
C ILE A 358 -26.09 -29.83 2.69
N ASP A 359 -25.24 -29.41 1.75
CA ASP A 359 -23.81 -29.18 2.01
C ASP A 359 -23.64 -28.06 3.05
N LEU A 360 -24.39 -26.96 2.93
CA LEU A 360 -24.39 -25.87 3.92
C LEU A 360 -24.89 -26.32 5.31
N ILE A 361 -25.97 -27.09 5.40
CA ILE A 361 -26.48 -27.57 6.70
C ILE A 361 -25.46 -28.49 7.37
N ASN A 362 -24.77 -29.34 6.61
CA ASN A 362 -23.66 -30.15 7.12
C ASN A 362 -22.48 -29.29 7.60
N ASP A 363 -22.12 -28.26 6.84
CA ASP A 363 -21.03 -27.34 7.20
C ASP A 363 -21.33 -26.53 8.47
N ILE A 364 -22.59 -26.13 8.70
CA ILE A 364 -23.01 -25.48 9.96
C ILE A 364 -22.92 -26.47 11.13
N GLY A 365 -23.39 -27.70 10.93
CA GLY A 365 -23.33 -28.76 11.94
C GLY A 365 -24.30 -28.57 13.12
N PRO A 366 -24.19 -29.43 14.14
CA PRO A 366 -25.11 -29.45 15.29
C PRO A 366 -25.01 -28.19 16.18
N PRO A 367 -26.04 -27.88 16.99
CA PRO A 367 -27.25 -28.68 17.22
C PRO A 367 -28.33 -28.48 16.15
N VAL A 368 -29.13 -29.52 15.92
CA VAL A 368 -30.35 -29.44 15.10
C VAL A 368 -31.45 -28.75 15.92
N PRO A 369 -32.06 -27.65 15.43
CA PRO A 369 -33.13 -26.98 16.15
C PRO A 369 -34.36 -27.88 16.33
N ALA A 370 -34.95 -27.87 17.53
CA ALA A 370 -36.13 -28.68 17.84
C ALA A 370 -37.31 -28.32 16.93
N GLU A 371 -37.44 -27.04 16.56
CA GLU A 371 -38.48 -26.52 15.68
C GLU A 371 -38.37 -27.05 14.25
N ALA A 372 -37.18 -27.51 13.83
CA ALA A 372 -36.95 -28.05 12.50
C ALA A 372 -37.30 -29.55 12.38
N ILE A 373 -37.48 -30.27 13.50
CA ILE A 373 -37.67 -31.74 13.50
C ILE A 373 -38.88 -32.17 12.68
N GLN A 374 -39.99 -31.43 12.78
CA GLN A 374 -41.20 -31.75 12.01
C GLN A 374 -40.98 -31.57 10.50
N ASP A 375 -40.30 -30.49 10.11
CA ASP A 375 -39.93 -30.25 8.72
C ASP A 375 -39.01 -31.35 8.19
N ILE A 376 -38.07 -31.84 9.01
CA ILE A 376 -37.15 -32.93 8.66
C ILE A 376 -37.90 -34.26 8.50
N LYS A 377 -38.87 -34.57 9.37
CA LYS A 377 -39.71 -35.78 9.22
C LYS A 377 -40.50 -35.79 7.91
N GLU A 378 -40.98 -34.63 7.47
CA GLU A 378 -41.67 -34.50 6.17
C GLU A 378 -40.72 -34.78 4.98
N MET A 379 -39.43 -34.43 5.10
CA MET A 379 -38.42 -34.68 4.07
C MET A 379 -38.14 -36.17 3.83
N LEU A 380 -38.52 -37.08 4.73
CA LEU A 380 -38.42 -38.54 4.49
C LEU A 380 -39.27 -39.00 3.30
N LYS A 381 -40.32 -38.25 2.96
CA LYS A 381 -41.20 -38.52 1.82
C LYS A 381 -40.71 -37.87 0.52
N ASN A 382 -39.57 -37.16 0.55
CA ASN A 382 -39.05 -36.49 -0.63
C ASN A 382 -38.65 -37.53 -1.70
N PRO A 383 -39.08 -37.37 -2.96
CA PRO A 383 -38.79 -38.34 -4.02
C PRO A 383 -37.30 -38.46 -4.34
N ARG A 384 -36.49 -37.46 -3.97
CA ARG A 384 -35.05 -37.50 -4.17
C ARG A 384 -34.37 -38.21 -3.01
N GLU A 385 -33.78 -39.37 -3.32
CA GLU A 385 -33.09 -40.22 -2.35
C GLU A 385 -32.04 -39.46 -1.51
N ARG A 386 -31.28 -38.54 -2.11
CA ARG A 386 -30.28 -37.74 -1.36
C ARG A 386 -30.92 -36.92 -0.23
N VAL A 387 -32.11 -36.35 -0.45
CA VAL A 387 -32.80 -35.51 0.55
C VAL A 387 -33.41 -36.38 1.65
N SER A 388 -34.07 -37.48 1.28
CA SER A 388 -34.67 -38.40 2.26
C SER A 388 -33.60 -39.14 3.08
N PHE A 389 -32.47 -39.53 2.47
CA PHE A 389 -31.31 -40.08 3.17
C PHE A 389 -30.69 -39.07 4.14
N PHE A 390 -30.50 -37.83 3.70
CA PHE A 390 -30.01 -36.75 4.56
C PHE A 390 -30.94 -36.53 5.76
N ALA A 391 -32.26 -36.44 5.54
CA ALA A 391 -33.24 -36.29 6.61
C ALA A 391 -33.17 -37.45 7.63
N LYS A 392 -33.04 -38.69 7.15
CA LYS A 392 -32.87 -39.88 8.01
C LYS A 392 -31.61 -39.80 8.87
N ALA A 393 -30.48 -39.38 8.29
CA ALA A 393 -29.22 -39.23 9.02
C ALA A 393 -29.32 -38.14 10.11
N VAL A 394 -29.95 -37.00 9.80
CA VAL A 394 -30.14 -35.91 10.74
C VAL A 394 -31.06 -36.32 11.90
N LEU A 395 -32.18 -37.00 11.64
CA LEU A 395 -33.08 -37.50 12.70
C LEU A 395 -32.39 -38.52 13.62
N ALA A 396 -31.64 -39.46 13.04
CA ALA A 396 -30.87 -40.43 13.79
C ALA A 396 -29.85 -39.74 14.73
N SER A 397 -29.23 -38.64 14.29
CA SER A 397 -28.28 -37.87 15.11
C SER A 397 -28.89 -37.22 16.36
N VAL A 398 -30.22 -37.06 16.39
CA VAL A 398 -30.97 -36.50 17.53
C VAL A 398 -31.88 -37.51 18.23
N GLY A 399 -31.74 -38.81 17.93
CA GLY A 399 -32.51 -39.88 18.57
C GLY A 399 -34.01 -39.89 18.22
N GLN A 400 -34.37 -39.40 17.03
CA GLN A 400 -35.72 -39.46 16.44
C GLN A 400 -35.73 -40.39 15.24
#